data_AF-A0AAW9IR30-F1
#
_entry.id   AF-A0AAW9IR30-F1
#
_cell.length_a   1.000
_cell.length_b   1.000
_cell.length_c   1.000
_cell.angle_alpha   90.00
_cell.angle_beta   90.00
_cell.angle_gamma   90.00
#
_symmetry.space_group_name_H-M   'P 1'
#
loop_
_entity.id
_entity.type
_entity.pdbx_description
1 polymer ?
#
loop_
_entity_poly.entity_id
_entity_poly.type
_entity_poly.pdbx_seq_one_letter_code
_entity_poly.pdbx_strand_id
1 'polypeptide(L)' 'MGIDKKKDQNRFNVTFRSTESEEKLYEWVKKKSQIGGASAFIKNVLYKEMEKEERE' A
#
# COMPACT_ATOMS: atom_id res chain seq x y z
N MET A 1 25.02 -10.32 -24.72
CA MET A 1 23.70 -9.67 -24.86
C MET A 1 23.05 -9.68 -23.49
N GLY A 2 23.09 -8.55 -22.77
CA GLY A 2 22.36 -8.41 -21.52
C GLY A 2 20.88 -8.24 -21.84
N ILE A 3 20.04 -9.20 -21.42
CA ILE A 3 18.60 -9.03 -21.51
C ILE A 3 18.20 -8.18 -20.31
N ASP A 4 18.28 -6.87 -20.46
CA ASP A 4 17.62 -5.93 -19.55
C ASP A 4 16.11 -6.10 -19.71
N LYS A 5 15.53 -7.05 -18.96
CA LYS A 5 14.09 -7.10 -18.76
C LYS A 5 13.69 -5.82 -18.05
N LYS A 6 13.13 -4.85 -18.78
CA LYS A 6 12.35 -3.76 -18.18
C LYS A 6 11.31 -4.41 -17.26
N LYS A 7 11.51 -4.26 -15.94
CA LYS A 7 10.47 -4.56 -14.96
C LYS A 7 9.42 -3.47 -15.11
N ASP A 8 8.39 -3.73 -15.91
CA ASP A 8 7.20 -2.88 -16.00
C ASP A 8 6.41 -2.97 -14.70
N GLN A 9 6.94 -2.32 -13.65
CA GLN A 9 6.29 -2.17 -12.37
C GLN A 9 5.84 -0.73 -12.25
N ASN A 10 4.53 -0.51 -12.35
CA ASN A 10 3.93 0.77 -11.99
C ASN A 10 4.15 0.98 -10.48
N ARG A 11 4.79 2.10 -10.13
CA ARG A 11 5.06 2.50 -8.74
C ARG A 11 4.31 3.78 -8.43
N PHE A 12 3.65 3.81 -7.28
CA PHE A 12 3.20 5.02 -6.66
C PHE A 12 3.78 5.09 -5.25
N ASN A 13 4.15 6.29 -4.80
CA ASN A 13 4.73 6.53 -3.50
C ASN A 13 3.65 7.05 -2.55
N VAL A 14 3.65 6.55 -1.30
CA VAL A 14 2.79 7.04 -0.22
C VAL A 14 3.69 7.60 0.87
N THR A 15 3.38 8.80 1.33
CA THR A 15 4.09 9.47 2.42
C THR A 15 3.09 9.82 3.51
N PHE A 16 3.43 9.48 4.75
CA PHE A 16 2.66 9.87 5.93
C PHE A 16 3.21 11.20 6.46
N ARG A 17 2.37 12.21 6.56
CA ARG A 17 2.68 13.54 7.12
C ARG A 17 2.63 13.50 8.64
N SER A 18 3.28 14.47 9.27
CA SER A 18 3.27 14.67 10.72
C SER A 18 1.97 15.33 11.20
N THR A 19 0.83 14.71 10.90
CA THR A 19 -0.46 15.06 11.47
C THR A 19 -0.93 13.92 12.36
N GLU A 20 -1.71 14.23 13.40
CA GLU A 20 -2.19 13.22 14.35
C GLU A 20 -2.93 12.07 13.64
N SER A 21 -3.73 12.37 12.62
CA SER A 21 -4.47 11.37 11.84
C SER A 21 -3.55 10.48 11.02
N GLU A 22 -2.54 11.03 10.36
CA GLU A 22 -1.61 10.25 9.53
C GLU A 22 -0.61 9.45 10.38
N GLU A 23 -0.21 9.94 11.55
CA GLU A 23 0.58 9.18 12.52
C GLU A 23 -0.18 7.96 13.06
N LYS A 24 -1.47 8.14 13.40
CA LYS A 24 -2.34 7.02 13.80
C LYS A 24 -2.47 5.98 12.69
N LEU A 25 -2.64 6.43 11.44
CA LEU A 25 -2.72 5.54 10.28
C LEU A 25 -1.39 4.79 10.04
N TYR A 26 -0.27 5.48 10.14
CA TYR A 26 1.07 4.91 9.99
C TYR A 26 1.32 3.80 11.01
N GLU A 27 1.08 4.05 12.30
CA GLU A 27 1.28 3.06 13.36
C GLU A 27 0.32 1.87 13.21
N TRP A 28 -0.92 2.11 12.78
CA TRP A 28 -1.85 1.03 12.47
C TRP A 28 -1.37 0.15 11.32
N VAL A 29 -0.95 0.74 10.19
CA VAL A 29 -0.38 0.02 9.05
C VAL A 29 0.83 -0.80 9.49
N LYS A 30 1.78 -0.19 10.20
CA LYS A 30 3.00 -0.81 10.70
C LYS A 30 2.70 -2.03 11.59
N LYS A 31 1.71 -1.91 12.48
CA LYS A 31 1.28 -3.02 13.35
C LYS A 31 0.62 -4.14 12.58
N LYS A 32 -0.20 -3.83 11.58
CA LYS A 32 -0.94 -4.83 10.78
C LYS A 32 -0.09 -5.49 9.70
N SER A 33 0.98 -4.85 9.27
CA SER A 33 1.85 -5.33 8.20
C SER A 33 3.07 -6.13 8.67
N GLN A 34 3.04 -6.66 9.91
CA GLN A 34 4.12 -7.47 10.47
C GLN A 34 4.47 -8.68 9.60
N ILE A 35 3.49 -9.21 8.85
CA ILE A 35 3.66 -10.32 7.92
C ILE A 35 3.37 -9.80 6.50
N GLY A 36 4.33 -9.95 5.58
CA GLY A 36 4.16 -9.56 4.16
C GLY A 36 4.46 -8.09 3.83
N GLY A 37 4.68 -7.23 4.83
CA GLY A 37 5.13 -5.85 4.65
C GLY A 37 4.01 -4.85 4.31
N ALA A 38 4.28 -3.56 4.57
CA ALA A 38 3.28 -2.48 4.48
C ALA A 38 2.64 -2.39 3.09
N SER A 39 3.43 -2.53 2.02
CA SER A 39 2.93 -2.42 0.65
C SER A 39 1.90 -3.50 0.29
N ALA A 40 2.11 -4.75 0.73
CA ALA A 40 1.16 -5.82 0.48
C ALA A 40 -0.14 -5.61 1.28
N PHE A 41 0.01 -5.17 2.53
CA PHE A 41 -1.12 -4.85 3.39
C PHE A 41 -1.97 -3.71 2.82
N ILE A 42 -1.35 -2.58 2.44
CA ILE A 42 -2.04 -1.43 1.87
C ILE A 42 -2.79 -1.82 0.59
N LYS A 43 -2.16 -2.62 -0.30
CA LYS A 43 -2.83 -3.12 -1.52
C LYS A 43 -4.09 -3.91 -1.21
N ASN A 44 -4.05 -4.80 -0.22
CA ASN A 44 -5.21 -5.59 0.17
C ASN A 44 -6.34 -4.72 0.75
N VAL A 45 -6.00 -3.67 1.50
CA VAL A 45 -7.00 -2.73 2.02
C VAL A 45 -7.65 -1.94 0.88
N LEU A 46 -6.84 -1.36 -0.01
CA LEU A 46 -7.34 -0.59 -1.15
C LEU A 46 -8.19 -1.44 -2.11
N TYR A 47 -7.75 -2.67 -2.41
CA TYR A 47 -8.49 -3.58 -3.28
C TYR A 47 -9.86 -3.94 -2.69
N LYS A 48 -9.92 -4.22 -1.38
CA LYS A 48 -11.19 -4.49 -0.70
C LYS A 48 -12.13 -3.29 -0.70
N GLU A 49 -11.60 -2.08 -0.60
CA GLU A 49 -12.42 -0.87 -0.62
C GLU A 49 -12.98 -0.60 -2.02
N MET A 50 -12.13 -0.74 -3.06
CA MET A 50 -12.55 -0.68 -4.46
C MET A 50 -13.67 -1.70 -4.76
N GLU A 51 -13.52 -2.95 -4.32
CA GLU A 51 -14.56 -3.98 -4.52
C GLU A 51 -15.87 -3.70 -3.77
N LYS A 52 -15.86 -2.87 -2.73
CA LYS A 52 -17.11 -2.44 -2.05
C LYS A 52 -17.80 -1.35 -2.85
N GLU A 53 -17.04 -0.34 -3.29
CA GLU A 53 -17.59 0.76 -4.11
C GLU A 53 -18.21 0.25 -5.41
N GLU A 54 -17.65 -0.79 -6.02
CA GLU A 54 -18.21 -1.39 -7.25
C GLU A 54 -19.47 -2.25 -7.03
N ARG A 55 -19.80 -2.59 -5.77
CA ARG A 55 -20.99 -3.38 -5.41
C ARG A 55 -22.18 -2.54 -4.95
N GLU A 56 -21.96 -1.26 -4.67
CA GLU A 56 -22.97 -0.26 -4.28
C GLU A 56 -23.49 0.51 -5.50
#